data_AF-W5UC71-F1
#
_entry.id   AF-W5UC71-F1
#
_cell.length_a   1.000
_cell.length_b   1.000
_cell.length_c   1.000
_cell.angle_alpha   90.00
_cell.angle_beta   90.00
_cell.angle_gamma   90.00
#
_symmetry.space_group_name_H-M   'P 1'
#
loop_
_entity.id
_entity.type
_entity.pdbx_description
1 polymer ?
#
loop_
_entity_poly.entity_id
_entity_poly.type
_entity_poly.pdbx_seq_one_letter_code
_entity_poly.pdbx_strand_id
1 'polypeptide(L)'
;MDAATLTYDTLRFGEFEDFPETSEPVWVLGKQSNALTEKDEILSDITSRLWFTYRKNFQAIGGTGPMSDTGWGCMLRCGQMILAEALLRRHLGREWRWVRGQQPKEEYMSILNAFIDRKDSYYSIHQIAQMGVGEGKSIGQWYGPNTVAQVLKKLAVFDTWSRLAVHVAMDNTVIIEEIKRLCMPWLDFERGGCADPLEMNGYMEGACAMALEDTAVWKPLVLLIPLRLGLSDINEAYIETLKQCFMMPQSLGVIGGKPNSAHYFIGFVGEELIYLDPHTTQPAVEPFENGEIQDDSYHCQHPPCRMHICELDPSIAVGFFCQTEDDFDDWCAHIRKLSCCRGGLPMFELVDSQPSHLISTEAINLTPDFSDSDRLERFFDSEDEEFEILSL
;
A
#
# COMPACT_ATOMS: atom_id res chain seq x y z
N MET A 1 -3.66 -7.35 -31.72
CA MET A 1 -2.81 -6.56 -30.79
C MET A 1 -2.43 -5.31 -31.54
N ASP A 2 -2.79 -4.14 -31.00
CA ASP A 2 -2.58 -2.86 -31.67
C ASP A 2 -1.16 -2.34 -31.37
N ALA A 3 -0.51 -1.68 -32.32
CA ALA A 3 0.90 -1.28 -32.20
C ALA A 3 1.14 -0.27 -31.05
N ALA A 4 0.13 0.52 -30.71
CA ALA A 4 0.15 1.48 -29.60
C ALA A 4 0.17 0.81 -28.21
N THR A 5 -0.26 -0.44 -28.08
CA THR A 5 -0.24 -1.16 -26.79
C THR A 5 1.15 -1.66 -26.42
N LEU A 6 2.05 -1.88 -27.40
CA LEU A 6 3.41 -2.37 -27.16
C LEU A 6 4.35 -1.28 -26.65
N THR A 7 4.05 0.00 -26.87
CA THR A 7 4.92 1.11 -26.41
C THR A 7 4.91 1.28 -24.89
N TYR A 8 3.93 0.71 -24.20
CA TYR A 8 3.83 0.72 -22.74
C TYR A 8 4.42 -0.54 -22.06
N ASP A 9 4.90 -1.51 -22.85
CA ASP A 9 5.56 -2.75 -22.39
C ASP A 9 7.07 -2.50 -22.27
N THR A 10 7.47 -1.46 -21.54
CA THR A 10 8.86 -0.97 -21.47
C THR A 10 9.80 -1.99 -20.84
N LEU A 11 9.32 -2.77 -19.86
CA LEU A 11 10.10 -3.80 -19.18
C LEU A 11 10.50 -4.95 -20.12
N ARG A 12 9.68 -5.25 -21.13
CA ARG A 12 9.97 -6.31 -22.10
C ARG A 12 11.21 -6.02 -22.96
N PHE A 13 11.53 -4.75 -23.15
CA PHE A 13 12.69 -4.30 -23.93
C PHE A 13 13.80 -3.72 -23.04
N GLY A 14 13.63 -3.76 -21.72
CA GLY A 14 14.63 -3.30 -20.77
C GLY A 14 15.86 -4.19 -20.78
N GLU A 15 17.04 -3.58 -20.71
CA GLU A 15 18.27 -4.31 -20.40
C GLU A 15 18.32 -4.54 -18.89
N PHE A 16 18.41 -5.79 -18.47
CA PHE A 16 18.57 -6.14 -17.06
C PHE A 16 20.06 -6.19 -16.73
N GLU A 17 20.50 -5.27 -15.89
CA GLU A 17 21.81 -5.37 -15.28
C GLU A 17 21.81 -6.42 -14.17
N ASP A 18 22.92 -7.13 -14.04
CA ASP A 18 23.15 -8.01 -12.91
C ASP A 18 23.10 -7.21 -11.58
N PHE A 19 22.73 -7.90 -10.50
CA PHE A 19 22.72 -7.29 -9.17
C PHE A 19 24.15 -6.89 -8.75
N PRO A 20 24.36 -5.67 -8.22
CA PRO A 20 25.70 -5.10 -8.05
C PRO A 20 26.52 -5.86 -7.01
N GLU A 21 27.80 -6.11 -7.33
CA GLU A 21 28.78 -6.64 -6.39
C GLU A 21 29.42 -5.49 -5.61
N THR A 22 28.79 -5.10 -4.49
CA THR A 22 29.19 -3.95 -3.67
C THR A 22 29.27 -4.30 -2.19
N SER A 23 30.13 -3.59 -1.45
CA SER A 23 30.17 -3.65 0.02
C SER A 23 29.09 -2.81 0.70
N GLU A 24 28.39 -1.98 -0.06
CA GLU A 24 27.25 -1.21 0.45
C GLU A 24 26.13 -2.15 0.93
N PRO A 25 25.47 -1.83 2.06
CA PRO A 25 24.37 -2.64 2.55
C PRO A 25 23.18 -2.56 1.61
N VAL A 26 22.57 -3.72 1.34
CA VAL A 26 21.33 -3.84 0.59
C VAL A 26 20.20 -3.88 1.59
N TRP A 27 19.25 -2.96 1.46
CA TRP A 27 18.04 -2.95 2.29
C TRP A 27 16.85 -3.32 1.44
N VAL A 28 16.08 -4.33 1.86
CA VAL A 28 14.81 -4.71 1.26
C VAL A 28 13.77 -4.79 2.37
N LEU A 29 12.82 -3.85 2.37
CA LEU A 29 11.66 -3.84 3.26
C LEU A 29 11.99 -4.18 4.73
N GLY A 30 12.91 -3.42 5.34
CA GLY A 30 13.34 -3.57 6.73
C GLY A 30 14.43 -4.62 6.99
N LYS A 31 14.85 -5.39 5.97
CA LYS A 31 15.91 -6.40 6.09
C LYS A 31 17.20 -5.91 5.44
N GLN A 32 18.28 -5.91 6.21
CA GLN A 32 19.63 -5.62 5.74
C GLN A 32 20.32 -6.91 5.29
N SER A 33 21.01 -6.86 4.16
CA SER A 33 21.84 -7.94 3.64
C SER A 33 23.10 -7.41 2.96
N ASN A 34 24.08 -8.28 2.76
CA ASN A 34 25.33 -7.97 2.06
C ASN A 34 25.37 -8.62 0.67
N ALA A 35 25.51 -7.82 -0.38
CA ALA A 35 25.48 -8.30 -1.77
C ALA A 35 26.59 -9.31 -2.13
N LEU A 36 27.73 -9.28 -1.42
CA LEU A 36 28.87 -10.16 -1.68
C LEU A 36 28.70 -11.56 -1.08
N THR A 37 27.93 -11.68 0.01
CA THR A 37 27.79 -12.95 0.77
C THR A 37 26.38 -13.53 0.75
N GLU A 38 25.34 -12.70 0.56
CA GLU A 38 23.93 -13.05 0.73
C GLU A 38 23.11 -12.80 -0.55
N LYS A 39 23.76 -12.83 -1.72
CA LYS A 39 23.12 -12.57 -3.03
C LYS A 39 21.87 -13.42 -3.27
N ASP A 40 21.96 -14.73 -3.01
CA ASP A 40 20.84 -15.66 -3.22
C ASP A 40 19.66 -15.36 -2.27
N GLU A 41 19.94 -14.89 -1.05
CA GLU A 41 18.91 -14.52 -0.08
C GLU A 41 18.21 -13.22 -0.47
N ILE A 42 18.96 -12.23 -0.98
CA ILE A 42 18.42 -10.99 -1.53
C ILE A 42 17.48 -11.30 -2.71
N LEU A 43 17.95 -12.10 -3.66
CA LEU A 43 17.15 -12.47 -4.83
C LEU A 43 15.91 -13.29 -4.42
N SER A 44 16.06 -14.24 -3.48
CA SER A 44 14.95 -14.99 -2.94
C SER A 44 13.90 -14.09 -2.29
N ASP A 45 14.31 -13.07 -1.53
CA ASP A 45 13.39 -12.14 -0.88
C ASP A 45 12.60 -11.29 -1.88
N ILE A 46 13.30 -10.75 -2.90
CA ILE A 46 12.70 -9.92 -3.94
C ILE A 46 11.75 -10.76 -4.80
N THR A 47 12.17 -11.93 -5.27
CA THR A 47 11.31 -12.82 -6.06
C THR A 47 10.11 -13.33 -5.25
N SER A 48 10.21 -13.41 -3.92
CA SER A 48 9.09 -13.79 -3.06
C SER A 48 7.98 -12.75 -2.97
N ARG A 49 8.24 -11.50 -3.33
CA ARG A 49 7.20 -10.47 -3.33
C ARG A 49 6.20 -10.74 -4.46
N LEU A 50 4.92 -10.53 -4.16
CA LEU A 50 3.88 -10.63 -5.17
C LEU A 50 4.02 -9.47 -6.17
N TRP A 51 4.19 -9.84 -7.42
CA TRP A 51 4.45 -8.94 -8.54
C TRP A 51 3.23 -8.88 -9.44
N PHE A 52 2.59 -7.70 -9.50
CA PHE A 52 1.45 -7.46 -10.36
C PHE A 52 1.87 -6.57 -11.52
N THR A 53 1.59 -7.04 -12.73
CA THR A 53 1.91 -6.34 -13.97
C THR A 53 0.62 -6.02 -14.73
N TYR A 54 0.75 -5.31 -15.85
CA TYR A 54 -0.33 -5.24 -16.81
C TYR A 54 -0.83 -6.64 -17.19
N ARG A 55 -2.15 -6.75 -17.31
CA ARG A 55 -2.84 -7.97 -17.73
C ARG A 55 -3.73 -7.68 -18.92
N LYS A 56 -3.98 -8.72 -19.72
CA LYS A 56 -4.87 -8.68 -20.88
C LYS A 56 -5.76 -9.90 -20.93
N ASN A 57 -6.90 -9.76 -21.62
CA ASN A 57 -7.91 -10.81 -21.77
C ASN A 57 -8.63 -11.18 -20.47
N PHE A 58 -8.63 -10.30 -19.47
CA PHE A 58 -9.57 -10.43 -18.35
C PHE A 58 -10.98 -9.98 -18.76
N GLN A 59 -11.99 -10.33 -17.97
CA GLN A 59 -13.39 -9.95 -18.23
C GLN A 59 -13.54 -8.42 -18.30
N ALA A 60 -14.37 -7.89 -19.21
CA ALA A 60 -14.53 -6.44 -19.35
C ALA A 60 -14.95 -5.77 -18.04
N ILE A 61 -14.21 -4.73 -17.62
CA ILE A 61 -14.52 -3.96 -16.40
C ILE A 61 -15.88 -3.27 -16.58
N GLY A 62 -16.80 -3.45 -15.64
CA GLY A 62 -18.17 -2.92 -15.75
C GLY A 62 -19.01 -3.55 -16.89
N GLY A 63 -18.55 -4.66 -17.48
CA GLY A 63 -19.25 -5.38 -18.56
C GLY A 63 -18.99 -4.84 -19.98
N THR A 64 -18.58 -3.58 -20.12
CA THR A 64 -18.30 -2.93 -21.42
C THR A 64 -16.97 -2.18 -21.48
N GLY A 65 -16.28 -2.04 -20.35
CA GLY A 65 -15.01 -1.33 -20.24
C GLY A 65 -13.80 -2.13 -20.76
N PRO A 66 -12.59 -1.67 -20.42
CA PRO A 66 -11.35 -2.33 -20.86
C PRO A 66 -11.26 -3.80 -20.45
N MET A 67 -10.61 -4.60 -21.30
CA MET A 67 -10.21 -6.00 -21.05
C MET A 67 -8.69 -6.14 -20.90
N SER A 68 -8.01 -4.99 -20.74
CA SER A 68 -6.57 -4.86 -20.55
C SER A 68 -6.31 -3.57 -19.78
N ASP A 69 -5.37 -3.59 -18.84
CA ASP A 69 -4.97 -2.39 -18.10
C ASP A 69 -3.65 -1.78 -18.60
N THR A 70 -3.10 -2.36 -19.67
CA THR A 70 -1.92 -1.87 -20.37
C THR A 70 -2.03 -0.39 -20.71
N GLY A 71 -1.03 0.38 -20.27
CA GLY A 71 -0.91 1.79 -20.55
C GLY A 71 -1.66 2.71 -19.60
N TRP A 72 -2.43 2.21 -18.63
CA TRP A 72 -3.12 3.07 -17.65
C TRP A 72 -3.11 2.53 -16.22
N GLY A 73 -3.02 1.22 -16.03
CA GLY A 73 -3.14 0.56 -14.72
C GLY A 73 -1.88 0.55 -13.84
N CYS A 74 -0.74 1.15 -14.24
CA CYS A 74 0.54 0.92 -13.54
C CYS A 74 0.50 1.31 -12.05
N MET A 75 -0.10 2.46 -11.69
CA MET A 75 -0.22 2.85 -10.29
C MET A 75 -1.18 1.94 -9.52
N LEU A 76 -2.24 1.44 -10.17
CA LEU A 76 -3.16 0.48 -9.56
C LEU A 76 -2.41 -0.83 -9.25
N ARG A 77 -1.55 -1.30 -10.16
CA ARG A 77 -0.68 -2.46 -9.94
C ARG A 77 0.33 -2.23 -8.82
N CYS A 78 0.92 -1.05 -8.71
CA CYS A 78 1.78 -0.68 -7.58
C CYS A 78 1.02 -0.71 -6.25
N GLY A 79 -0.21 -0.19 -6.24
CA GLY A 79 -1.13 -0.30 -5.10
C GLY A 79 -1.45 -1.76 -4.72
N GLN A 80 -1.68 -2.63 -5.70
CA GLN A 80 -1.84 -4.07 -5.46
C GLN A 80 -0.59 -4.67 -4.81
N MET A 81 0.61 -4.33 -5.30
CA MET A 81 1.86 -4.89 -4.78
C MET A 81 2.12 -4.47 -3.32
N ILE A 82 1.97 -3.19 -2.97
CA ILE A 82 2.19 -2.71 -1.60
C ILE A 82 1.17 -3.28 -0.61
N LEU A 83 -0.10 -3.42 -1.02
CA LEU A 83 -1.13 -4.05 -0.17
C LEU A 83 -0.91 -5.57 -0.05
N ALA A 84 -0.51 -6.23 -1.13
CA ALA A 84 -0.20 -7.65 -1.10
C ALA A 84 0.98 -7.96 -0.18
N GLU A 85 2.00 -7.08 -0.13
CA GLU A 85 3.07 -7.19 0.86
C GLU A 85 2.54 -7.13 2.29
N ALA A 86 1.59 -6.22 2.59
CA ALA A 86 0.95 -6.17 3.90
C ALA A 86 0.18 -7.46 4.22
N LEU A 87 -0.54 -8.02 3.24
CA LEU A 87 -1.28 -9.28 3.41
C LEU A 87 -0.35 -10.49 3.59
N LEU A 88 0.77 -10.55 2.85
CA LEU A 88 1.81 -11.55 3.05
C LEU A 88 2.35 -11.47 4.49
N ARG A 89 2.63 -10.28 5.02
CA ARG A 89 3.06 -10.12 6.42
C ARG A 89 2.01 -10.55 7.41
N ARG A 90 0.76 -10.14 7.18
CA ARG A 90 -0.38 -10.43 8.05
C ARG A 90 -0.63 -11.93 8.21
N HIS A 91 -0.52 -12.71 7.14
CA HIS A 91 -0.93 -14.11 7.13
C HIS A 91 0.23 -15.10 7.07
N LEU A 92 1.39 -14.72 6.53
CA LEU A 92 2.56 -15.59 6.35
C LEU A 92 3.82 -15.10 7.09
N GLY A 93 3.89 -13.81 7.43
CA GLY A 93 5.03 -13.16 8.08
C GLY A 93 6.13 -12.70 7.11
N ARG A 94 6.95 -11.73 7.53
CA ARG A 94 8.02 -11.11 6.73
C ARG A 94 9.09 -12.10 6.25
N GLU A 95 9.37 -13.13 7.05
CA GLU A 95 10.37 -14.16 6.75
C GLU A 95 9.88 -15.24 5.76
N TRP A 96 8.60 -15.22 5.39
CA TRP A 96 8.10 -16.14 4.35
C TRP A 96 8.81 -15.89 3.01
N ARG A 97 9.09 -16.98 2.29
CA ARG A 97 9.71 -16.97 0.97
C ARG A 97 8.93 -17.89 0.03
N TRP A 98 8.78 -17.46 -1.23
CA TRP A 98 8.24 -18.26 -2.31
C TRP A 98 9.31 -19.16 -2.89
N VAL A 99 8.93 -20.39 -3.25
CA VAL A 99 9.82 -21.35 -3.91
C VAL A 99 9.08 -21.95 -5.09
N ARG A 100 9.66 -21.80 -6.28
CA ARG A 100 9.08 -22.28 -7.53
C ARG A 100 8.80 -23.78 -7.49
N GLY A 101 7.58 -24.16 -7.86
CA GLY A 101 7.17 -25.57 -7.95
C GLY A 101 6.95 -26.27 -6.62
N GLN A 102 7.12 -25.58 -5.49
CA GLN A 102 6.68 -26.07 -4.19
C GLN A 102 5.16 -25.86 -4.06
N GLN A 103 4.46 -26.81 -3.42
CA GLN A 103 3.06 -26.60 -3.12
C GLN A 103 2.90 -25.41 -2.16
N PRO A 104 2.13 -24.38 -2.56
CA PRO A 104 1.94 -23.20 -1.75
C PRO A 104 0.98 -23.47 -0.59
N LYS A 105 1.12 -22.66 0.47
CA LYS A 105 0.19 -22.68 1.60
C LYS A 105 -1.20 -22.17 1.17
N GLU A 106 -2.25 -22.64 1.83
CA GLU A 106 -3.63 -22.21 1.53
C GLU A 106 -3.83 -20.69 1.74
N GLU A 107 -3.18 -20.13 2.75
CA GLU A 107 -3.22 -18.69 3.04
C GLU A 107 -2.56 -17.88 1.92
N TYR A 108 -1.46 -18.38 1.33
CA TYR A 108 -0.83 -17.75 0.17
C TYR A 108 -1.80 -17.71 -1.03
N MET A 109 -2.47 -18.83 -1.30
CA MET A 109 -3.42 -18.91 -2.41
C MET A 109 -4.61 -17.97 -2.19
N SER A 110 -5.07 -17.84 -0.95
CA SER A 110 -6.14 -16.90 -0.59
C SER A 110 -5.71 -15.44 -0.77
N ILE A 111 -4.47 -15.09 -0.40
CA ILE A 111 -3.90 -13.76 -0.69
C ILE A 111 -3.87 -13.53 -2.20
N LEU A 112 -3.26 -14.44 -2.97
CA LEU A 112 -3.14 -14.28 -4.42
C LEU A 112 -4.52 -14.16 -5.09
N ASN A 113 -5.48 -14.99 -4.66
CA ASN A 113 -6.85 -14.95 -5.15
C ASN A 113 -7.52 -13.58 -4.94
N ALA A 114 -7.17 -12.84 -3.87
CA ALA A 114 -7.71 -11.51 -3.63
C ALA A 114 -7.30 -10.46 -4.69
N PHE A 115 -6.28 -10.73 -5.52
CA PHE A 115 -5.75 -9.81 -6.53
C PHE A 115 -5.96 -10.24 -7.98
N ILE A 116 -6.48 -11.46 -8.22
CA ILE A 116 -6.76 -11.96 -9.58
C ILE A 116 -7.68 -10.99 -10.32
N ASP A 117 -7.49 -10.85 -11.63
CA ASP A 117 -8.22 -9.92 -12.50
C ASP A 117 -9.68 -10.35 -12.76
N ARG A 118 -10.44 -10.55 -11.68
CA ARG A 118 -11.85 -10.90 -11.69
C ARG A 118 -12.58 -10.05 -10.68
N LYS A 119 -13.81 -9.68 -11.01
CA LYS A 119 -14.65 -8.80 -10.17
C LYS A 119 -14.99 -9.37 -8.79
N ASP A 120 -14.88 -10.68 -8.59
CA ASP A 120 -15.13 -11.36 -7.31
C ASP A 120 -13.91 -11.29 -6.36
N SER A 121 -12.74 -10.92 -6.85
CA SER A 121 -11.53 -10.71 -6.05
C SER A 121 -11.51 -9.29 -5.45
N TYR A 122 -11.29 -9.20 -4.13
CA TYR A 122 -11.38 -7.96 -3.32
C TYR A 122 -10.59 -6.78 -3.89
N TYR A 123 -9.35 -7.03 -4.29
CA TYR A 123 -8.38 -6.04 -4.73
C TYR A 123 -8.00 -6.23 -6.20
N SER A 124 -8.90 -6.80 -6.99
CA SER A 124 -8.74 -6.91 -8.44
C SER A 124 -8.64 -5.56 -9.11
N ILE A 125 -8.05 -5.53 -10.31
CA ILE A 125 -8.04 -4.32 -11.16
C ILE A 125 -9.46 -3.79 -11.42
N HIS A 126 -10.46 -4.69 -11.47
CA HIS A 126 -11.87 -4.34 -11.61
C HIS A 126 -12.37 -3.55 -10.41
N GLN A 127 -12.15 -4.05 -9.20
CA GLN A 127 -12.62 -3.42 -7.97
C GLN A 127 -11.90 -2.10 -7.72
N ILE A 128 -10.58 -2.04 -7.98
CA ILE A 128 -9.80 -0.80 -7.84
C ILE A 128 -10.28 0.26 -8.83
N ALA A 129 -10.40 -0.07 -10.11
CA ALA A 129 -10.84 0.88 -11.12
C ALA A 129 -12.29 1.34 -10.90
N GLN A 130 -13.19 0.44 -10.46
CA GLN A 130 -14.58 0.78 -10.18
C GLN A 130 -14.73 1.63 -8.92
N MET A 131 -13.96 1.36 -7.87
CA MET A 131 -13.96 2.14 -6.64
C MET A 131 -13.41 3.55 -6.85
N GLY A 132 -12.39 3.72 -7.70
CA GLY A 132 -11.84 5.04 -7.98
C GLY A 132 -12.77 5.96 -8.80
N VAL A 133 -13.86 5.44 -9.39
CA VAL A 133 -14.95 6.31 -9.88
C VAL A 133 -15.54 7.16 -8.75
N GLY A 134 -15.61 6.60 -7.53
CA GLY A 134 -16.00 7.34 -6.32
C GLY A 134 -14.98 8.37 -5.84
N GLU A 135 -13.74 8.32 -6.37
CA GLU A 135 -12.68 9.33 -6.16
C GLU A 135 -12.59 10.32 -7.33
N GLY A 136 -13.60 10.34 -8.22
CA GLY A 136 -13.59 11.21 -9.40
C GLY A 136 -12.70 10.73 -10.56
N LYS A 137 -12.14 9.51 -10.50
CA LYS A 137 -11.32 8.95 -11.58
C LYS A 137 -12.13 8.05 -12.50
N SER A 138 -12.13 8.35 -13.79
CA SER A 138 -12.76 7.48 -14.78
C SER A 138 -11.98 6.17 -14.97
N ILE A 139 -12.68 5.08 -15.32
CA ILE A 139 -12.04 3.81 -15.67
C ILE A 139 -11.12 4.04 -16.89
N GLY A 140 -9.86 3.61 -16.79
CA GLY A 140 -8.85 3.87 -17.83
C GLY A 140 -7.98 5.10 -17.56
N GLN A 141 -8.27 5.88 -16.52
CA GLN A 141 -7.44 7.01 -16.11
C GLN A 141 -6.31 6.56 -15.17
N TRP A 142 -5.15 7.19 -15.29
CA TRP A 142 -4.03 6.98 -14.38
C TRP A 142 -4.30 7.62 -13.00
N TYR A 143 -3.81 6.97 -11.94
CA TYR A 143 -3.99 7.42 -10.55
C TYR A 143 -2.65 7.93 -10.00
N GLY A 144 -2.70 8.95 -9.14
CA GLY A 144 -1.59 9.26 -8.25
C GLY A 144 -1.53 8.35 -7.02
N PRO A 145 -0.43 8.38 -6.24
CA PRO A 145 -0.28 7.57 -5.03
C PRO A 145 -1.39 7.76 -3.99
N ASN A 146 -1.84 9.00 -3.76
CA ASN A 146 -2.94 9.29 -2.83
C ASN A 146 -4.24 8.59 -3.26
N THR A 147 -4.64 8.74 -4.52
CA THR A 147 -5.91 8.18 -5.00
C THR A 147 -5.95 6.66 -4.87
N VAL A 148 -4.87 5.96 -5.22
CA VAL A 148 -4.84 4.50 -5.04
C VAL A 148 -4.86 4.11 -3.56
N ALA A 149 -4.19 4.87 -2.67
CA ALA A 149 -4.24 4.63 -1.23
C ALA A 149 -5.67 4.75 -0.66
N GLN A 150 -6.42 5.78 -1.05
CA GLN A 150 -7.82 5.96 -0.63
C GLN A 150 -8.72 4.84 -1.16
N VAL A 151 -8.53 4.42 -2.41
CA VAL A 151 -9.26 3.28 -2.99
C VAL A 151 -8.99 1.99 -2.20
N LEU A 152 -7.73 1.69 -1.88
CA LEU A 152 -7.37 0.50 -1.10
C LEU A 152 -7.98 0.54 0.31
N LYS A 153 -8.00 1.73 0.95
CA LYS A 153 -8.69 1.94 2.23
C LYS A 153 -10.17 1.58 2.16
N LYS A 154 -10.88 2.00 1.10
CA LYS A 154 -12.30 1.67 0.90
C LYS A 154 -12.51 0.18 0.61
N LEU A 155 -11.65 -0.44 -0.18
CA LEU A 155 -11.77 -1.86 -0.53
C LEU A 155 -11.47 -2.78 0.67
N ALA A 156 -10.53 -2.43 1.53
CA ALA A 156 -10.16 -3.23 2.69
C ALA A 156 -11.31 -3.43 3.69
N VAL A 157 -12.34 -2.57 3.67
CA VAL A 157 -13.56 -2.74 4.48
C VAL A 157 -14.29 -4.05 4.17
N PHE A 158 -14.22 -4.53 2.92
CA PHE A 158 -14.92 -5.74 2.48
C PHE A 158 -14.14 -7.03 2.77
N ASP A 159 -12.84 -6.93 3.07
CA ASP A 159 -11.98 -8.06 3.41
C ASP A 159 -12.06 -8.38 4.92
N THR A 160 -13.12 -9.12 5.26
CA THR A 160 -13.38 -9.56 6.64
C THR A 160 -12.43 -10.66 7.10
N TRP A 161 -11.66 -11.28 6.22
CA TRP A 161 -10.65 -12.28 6.58
C TRP A 161 -9.40 -11.61 7.14
N SER A 162 -8.88 -10.60 6.44
CA SER A 162 -7.67 -9.89 6.87
C SER A 162 -7.93 -8.88 7.98
N ARG A 163 -9.13 -8.27 8.00
CA ARG A 163 -9.59 -7.27 8.99
C ARG A 163 -8.59 -6.12 9.20
N LEU A 164 -7.99 -5.66 8.11
CA LEU A 164 -6.99 -4.58 8.14
C LEU A 164 -7.63 -3.24 8.53
N ALA A 165 -6.91 -2.47 9.33
CA ALA A 165 -7.15 -1.03 9.48
C ALA A 165 -6.24 -0.32 8.47
N VAL A 166 -6.81 0.36 7.47
CA VAL A 166 -6.02 1.16 6.51
C VAL A 166 -6.17 2.63 6.85
N HIS A 167 -5.07 3.27 7.23
CA HIS A 167 -5.01 4.71 7.49
C HIS A 167 -4.20 5.39 6.40
N VAL A 168 -4.74 6.47 5.84
CA VAL A 168 -4.04 7.33 4.88
C VAL A 168 -3.83 8.66 5.58
N ALA A 169 -2.58 8.96 5.94
CA ALA A 169 -2.23 10.18 6.67
C ALA A 169 -2.03 11.33 5.66
N MET A 170 -2.89 12.35 5.77
CA MET A 170 -2.85 13.54 4.91
C MET A 170 -2.03 14.65 5.57
N ASP A 171 -1.82 15.76 4.86
CA ASP A 171 -1.18 16.98 5.38
C ASP A 171 0.21 16.74 6.00
N ASN A 172 0.94 15.75 5.47
CA ASN A 172 2.24 15.31 5.98
C ASN A 172 2.25 15.08 7.50
N THR A 173 1.12 14.69 8.10
CA THR A 173 0.96 14.58 9.56
C THR A 173 0.32 13.26 9.94
N VAL A 174 0.98 12.51 10.83
CA VAL A 174 0.46 11.27 11.40
C VAL A 174 -0.03 11.53 12.82
N ILE A 175 -1.32 11.31 13.06
CA ILE A 175 -1.95 11.54 14.37
C ILE A 175 -2.13 10.21 15.10
N ILE A 176 -1.38 10.02 16.19
CA ILE A 176 -1.33 8.76 16.96
C ILE A 176 -2.71 8.39 17.51
N GLU A 177 -3.44 9.35 18.10
CA GLU A 177 -4.77 9.10 18.67
C GLU A 177 -5.76 8.57 17.63
N GLU A 178 -5.73 9.10 16.39
CA GLU A 178 -6.62 8.66 15.31
C GLU A 178 -6.32 7.23 14.89
N ILE A 179 -5.05 6.88 14.76
CA ILE A 179 -4.63 5.52 14.44
C ILE A 179 -5.04 4.55 15.55
N LYS A 180 -4.79 4.90 16.82
CA LYS A 180 -5.18 4.06 17.96
C LYS A 180 -6.71 3.87 17.98
N ARG A 181 -7.50 4.90 17.71
CA ARG A 181 -8.97 4.81 17.61
C ARG A 181 -9.41 3.91 16.45
N LEU A 182 -8.78 4.04 15.28
CA LEU A 182 -9.09 3.21 14.11
C LEU A 182 -8.80 1.72 14.35
N CYS A 183 -7.67 1.43 15.00
CA CYS A 183 -7.21 0.06 15.24
C CYS A 183 -7.89 -0.58 16.46
N MET A 184 -8.37 0.25 17.40
CA MET A 184 -9.04 -0.16 18.63
C MET A 184 -10.38 0.58 18.83
N PRO A 185 -11.39 0.31 17.97
CA PRO A 185 -12.65 1.05 17.96
C PRO A 185 -13.50 0.88 19.24
N TRP A 186 -13.17 -0.06 20.13
CA TRP A 186 -13.85 -0.21 21.42
C TRP A 186 -13.46 0.87 22.45
N LEU A 187 -12.34 1.58 22.28
CA LEU A 187 -11.93 2.67 23.19
C LEU A 187 -12.98 3.80 23.25
N ASP A 188 -13.77 3.99 22.19
CA ASP A 188 -14.83 4.99 22.17
C ASP A 188 -16.06 4.56 23.00
N PHE A 189 -16.30 3.25 23.17
CA PHE A 189 -17.40 2.73 23.99
C PHE A 189 -17.15 2.93 25.48
N GLU A 190 -15.90 2.92 25.95
CA GLU A 190 -15.57 3.19 27.36
C GLU A 190 -15.61 4.69 27.70
N ARG A 191 -15.41 5.58 26.72
CA ARG A 191 -15.55 7.04 26.91
C ARG A 191 -17.01 7.53 26.79
N GLY A 192 -17.88 6.77 26.14
CA GLY A 192 -19.33 6.96 26.18
C GLY A 192 -19.89 6.50 27.52
N GLY A 193 -20.04 7.44 28.47
CA GLY A 193 -20.39 7.17 29.85
C GLY A 193 -21.49 6.11 30.06
N CYS A 194 -21.28 5.28 31.08
CA CYS A 194 -22.24 4.38 31.72
C CYS A 194 -23.71 4.71 31.42
N ALA A 195 -24.24 4.13 30.35
CA ALA A 195 -25.67 3.86 30.28
C ALA A 195 -25.88 2.58 31.07
N ASP A 196 -26.49 2.72 32.25
CA ASP A 196 -26.98 1.63 33.08
C ASP A 196 -27.55 0.50 32.20
N PRO A 197 -27.10 -0.76 32.35
CA PRO A 197 -27.79 -1.86 31.71
C PRO A 197 -29.18 -1.94 32.35
N LEU A 198 -30.21 -1.52 31.61
CA LEU A 198 -31.60 -1.80 31.95
C LEU A 198 -31.70 -3.30 32.28
N GLU A 199 -32.03 -3.59 33.53
CA GLU A 199 -32.31 -4.93 34.03
C GLU A 199 -33.38 -5.58 33.14
N MET A 200 -32.95 -6.44 32.22
CA MET A 200 -33.83 -7.35 31.50
C MET A 200 -33.44 -8.78 31.89
N ASN A 201 -34.14 -9.27 32.91
CA ASN A 201 -34.31 -10.66 33.35
C ASN A 201 -33.43 -11.72 32.65
N GLY A 202 -32.40 -12.15 33.39
CA GLY A 202 -31.89 -13.51 33.54
C GLY A 202 -31.94 -14.43 32.32
N TYR A 203 -30.80 -14.56 31.63
CA TYR A 203 -30.20 -15.78 31.04
C TYR A 203 -29.07 -15.33 30.11
N MET A 204 -27.95 -14.82 30.64
CA MET A 204 -26.80 -14.44 29.81
C MET A 204 -25.45 -14.54 30.53
N GLU A 205 -25.23 -15.61 31.31
CA GLU A 205 -23.91 -15.87 31.92
C GLU A 205 -22.91 -16.58 30.98
N GLY A 206 -23.26 -16.80 29.71
CA GLY A 206 -22.37 -17.46 28.74
C GLY A 206 -21.94 -16.63 27.52
N ALA A 207 -22.69 -15.58 27.15
CA ALA A 207 -22.45 -14.86 25.90
C ALA A 207 -21.56 -13.60 26.07
N CYS A 208 -21.52 -12.99 27.25
CA CYS A 208 -20.60 -11.88 27.52
C CYS A 208 -19.13 -12.33 27.64
N ALA A 209 -18.86 -13.53 28.17
CA ALA A 209 -17.49 -14.02 28.30
C ALA A 209 -16.82 -14.30 26.94
N MET A 210 -17.59 -14.75 25.94
CA MET A 210 -17.09 -15.01 24.58
C MET A 210 -16.90 -13.73 23.76
N ALA A 211 -17.63 -12.67 24.06
CA ALA A 211 -17.43 -11.35 23.44
C ALA A 211 -16.22 -10.60 24.04
N LEU A 212 -15.81 -10.94 25.27
CA LEU A 212 -14.69 -10.29 25.95
C LEU A 212 -13.30 -10.76 25.46
N GLU A 213 -13.20 -11.91 24.79
CA GLU A 213 -11.93 -12.37 24.20
C GLU A 213 -11.62 -11.72 22.83
N ASP A 214 -12.66 -11.29 22.09
CA ASP A 214 -12.54 -10.68 20.76
C ASP A 214 -12.47 -9.14 20.79
N THR A 215 -12.52 -8.53 21.99
CA THR A 215 -12.69 -7.08 22.20
C THR A 215 -11.41 -6.33 22.58
N ALA A 216 -10.25 -6.99 22.63
CA ALA A 216 -8.96 -6.38 22.96
C ALA A 216 -7.91 -6.55 21.85
N VAL A 217 -8.32 -6.70 20.59
CA VAL A 217 -7.41 -7.08 19.50
C VAL A 217 -7.19 -5.90 18.56
N TRP A 218 -5.99 -5.31 18.64
CA TRP A 218 -5.51 -4.33 17.68
C TRP A 218 -5.74 -4.84 16.25
N LYS A 219 -6.48 -4.08 15.43
CA LYS A 219 -6.59 -4.38 14.01
C LYS A 219 -5.26 -4.09 13.32
N PRO A 220 -4.66 -5.07 12.60
CA PRO A 220 -3.39 -4.87 11.90
C PRO A 220 -3.48 -3.67 10.97
N LEU A 221 -2.55 -2.74 11.16
CA LEU A 221 -2.53 -1.43 10.53
C LEU A 221 -1.72 -1.47 9.24
N VAL A 222 -2.31 -0.97 8.16
CA VAL A 222 -1.60 -0.49 6.98
C VAL A 222 -1.66 1.04 7.01
N LEU A 223 -0.51 1.66 7.26
CA LEU A 223 -0.35 3.11 7.26
C LEU A 223 0.25 3.52 5.92
N LEU A 224 -0.45 4.36 5.17
CA LEU A 224 0.02 4.96 3.92
C LEU A 224 0.14 6.47 4.11
N ILE A 225 1.27 7.05 3.69
CA ILE A 225 1.56 8.47 3.82
C ILE A 225 1.88 9.01 2.44
N PRO A 226 0.89 9.57 1.71
CA PRO A 226 1.13 10.28 0.46
C PRO A 226 1.97 11.53 0.71
N LEU A 227 2.99 11.77 -0.11
CA LEU A 227 3.95 12.86 0.06
C LEU A 227 4.30 13.49 -1.29
N ARG A 228 4.67 14.77 -1.23
CA ARG A 228 5.30 15.50 -2.34
C ARG A 228 6.67 16.03 -1.92
N LEU A 229 7.74 15.34 -2.33
CA LEU A 229 9.12 15.59 -1.86
C LEU A 229 9.89 16.65 -2.66
N GLY A 230 9.20 17.39 -3.53
CA GLY A 230 9.79 18.40 -4.41
C GLY A 230 8.83 18.84 -5.51
N LEU A 231 9.25 19.82 -6.31
CA LEU A 231 8.43 20.36 -7.40
C LEU A 231 8.49 19.51 -8.67
N SER A 232 9.70 19.13 -9.08
CA SER A 232 9.95 18.33 -10.29
C SER A 232 10.83 17.14 -9.99
N ASP A 233 11.86 17.36 -9.17
CA ASP A 233 12.76 16.33 -8.66
C ASP A 233 12.69 16.30 -7.14
N ILE A 234 13.07 15.16 -6.54
CA ILE A 234 13.19 15.03 -5.09
C ILE A 234 14.25 16.00 -4.54
N ASN A 235 13.93 16.67 -3.42
CA ASN A 235 14.93 17.45 -2.70
C ASN A 235 15.90 16.51 -1.98
N GLU A 236 17.21 16.66 -2.22
CA GLU A 236 18.28 15.84 -1.63
C GLU A 236 18.21 15.75 -0.10
N ALA A 237 17.67 16.78 0.56
CA ALA A 237 17.49 16.80 2.01
C ALA A 237 16.55 15.71 2.55
N TYR A 238 15.71 15.11 1.70
CA TYR A 238 14.81 14.01 2.04
C TYR A 238 15.36 12.63 1.72
N ILE A 239 16.46 12.52 0.96
CA ILE A 239 17.00 11.23 0.50
C ILE A 239 17.37 10.34 1.68
N GLU A 240 18.06 10.88 2.68
CA GLU A 240 18.44 10.10 3.85
C GLU A 240 17.20 9.65 4.64
N THR A 241 16.22 10.55 4.86
CA THR A 241 14.97 10.22 5.54
C THR A 241 14.19 9.13 4.79
N LEU A 242 14.16 9.18 3.45
CA LEU A 242 13.55 8.17 2.59
C LEU A 242 14.25 6.81 2.73
N LYS A 243 15.59 6.77 2.73
CA LYS A 243 16.37 5.54 2.99
C LYS A 243 16.00 4.94 4.35
N GLN A 244 15.89 5.76 5.39
CA GLN A 244 15.50 5.30 6.72
C GLN A 244 14.09 4.67 6.75
N CYS A 245 13.14 5.13 5.92
CA CYS A 245 11.83 4.50 5.80
C CYS A 245 11.91 3.05 5.26
N PHE A 246 12.89 2.72 4.40
CA PHE A 246 13.12 1.34 3.95
C PHE A 246 13.80 0.45 5.00
N MET A 247 14.44 1.04 6.00
CA MET A 247 15.22 0.32 7.02
C MET A 247 14.37 -0.16 8.20
N MET A 248 13.15 0.36 8.36
CA MET A 248 12.25 -0.03 9.45
C MET A 248 11.67 -1.43 9.24
N PRO A 249 11.55 -2.27 10.30
CA PRO A 249 10.88 -3.56 10.22
C PRO A 249 9.45 -3.47 9.66
N GLN A 250 8.75 -2.38 9.96
CA GLN A 250 7.39 -2.10 9.52
C GLN A 250 7.31 -1.68 8.05
N SER A 251 8.43 -1.38 7.38
CA SER A 251 8.45 -0.82 6.02
C SER A 251 7.74 -1.70 5.00
N LEU A 252 6.68 -1.19 4.37
CA LEU A 252 6.08 -1.77 3.17
C LEU A 252 6.71 -1.23 1.89
N GLY A 253 7.69 -0.33 1.97
CA GLY A 253 8.28 0.33 0.82
C GLY A 253 7.48 1.54 0.37
N VAL A 254 7.63 1.91 -0.90
CA VAL A 254 7.11 3.15 -1.47
C VAL A 254 6.50 2.89 -2.84
N ILE A 255 5.34 3.46 -3.13
CA ILE A 255 4.78 3.52 -4.48
C ILE A 255 4.90 4.95 -5.01
N GLY A 256 5.22 5.11 -6.29
CA GLY A 256 5.40 6.43 -6.88
C GLY A 256 5.74 6.37 -8.34
N GLY A 257 6.04 7.52 -8.93
CA GLY A 257 6.45 7.65 -10.32
C GLY A 257 5.54 8.56 -11.14
N LYS A 258 5.98 8.84 -12.35
CA LYS A 258 5.30 9.74 -13.29
C LYS A 258 4.04 9.08 -13.86
N PRO A 259 3.12 9.86 -14.44
CA PRO A 259 2.02 9.31 -15.23
C PRO A 259 2.51 8.23 -16.19
N ASN A 260 1.88 7.05 -16.13
CA ASN A 260 2.19 5.88 -16.95
C ASN A 260 3.59 5.26 -16.73
N SER A 261 4.32 5.65 -15.68
CA SER A 261 5.64 5.13 -15.28
C SER A 261 5.71 4.96 -13.75
N ALA A 262 4.75 4.22 -13.18
CA ALA A 262 4.68 3.97 -11.75
C ALA A 262 5.46 2.70 -11.35
N HIS A 263 6.14 2.76 -10.21
CA HIS A 263 6.95 1.65 -9.68
C HIS A 263 6.64 1.40 -8.21
N TYR A 264 6.87 0.15 -7.77
CA TYR A 264 6.86 -0.20 -6.35
C TYR A 264 8.29 -0.40 -5.86
N PHE A 265 8.79 0.60 -5.15
CA PHE A 265 10.11 0.61 -4.53
C PHE A 265 10.08 -0.21 -3.25
N ILE A 266 10.96 -1.19 -3.16
CA ILE A 266 11.02 -2.16 -2.05
C ILE A 266 12.30 -2.02 -1.21
N GLY A 267 13.24 -1.19 -1.63
CA GLY A 267 14.54 -1.14 -1.00
C GLY A 267 15.52 -0.19 -1.69
N PHE A 268 16.77 -0.24 -1.24
CA PHE A 268 17.86 0.51 -1.85
C PHE A 268 19.22 -0.18 -1.64
N VAL A 269 20.20 0.20 -2.46
CA VAL A 269 21.62 -0.13 -2.31
C VAL A 269 22.44 1.08 -2.75
N GLY A 270 23.30 1.60 -1.87
CA GLY A 270 24.02 2.85 -2.14
C GLY A 270 23.07 4.02 -2.44
N GLU A 271 23.14 4.57 -3.65
CA GLU A 271 22.28 5.67 -4.15
C GLU A 271 21.21 5.20 -5.16
N GLU A 272 20.96 3.89 -5.24
CA GLU A 272 19.96 3.33 -6.13
C GLU A 272 18.78 2.73 -5.35
N LEU A 273 17.56 3.01 -5.81
CA LEU A 273 16.36 2.32 -5.33
C LEU A 273 16.19 1.00 -6.07
N ILE A 274 15.72 -0.01 -5.34
CA ILE A 274 15.34 -1.33 -5.88
C ILE A 274 13.82 -1.35 -5.99
N TYR A 275 13.29 -1.75 -7.14
CA TYR A 275 11.84 -1.73 -7.38
C TYR A 275 11.31 -2.90 -8.22
N LEU A 276 10.00 -3.12 -8.11
CA LEU A 276 9.22 -3.99 -8.98
C LEU A 276 8.47 -3.16 -10.00
N ASP A 277 8.58 -3.56 -11.26
CA ASP A 277 8.07 -2.82 -12.41
C ASP A 277 6.80 -3.49 -12.99
N PRO A 278 5.64 -2.80 -13.03
CA PRO A 278 4.41 -3.39 -13.56
C PRO A 278 4.29 -3.32 -15.10
N HIS A 279 5.24 -2.69 -15.81
CA HIS A 279 5.16 -2.38 -17.24
C HIS A 279 5.50 -3.57 -18.15
N THR A 280 4.90 -4.72 -17.86
CA THR A 280 4.82 -5.81 -18.81
C THR A 280 3.43 -6.43 -18.91
N THR A 281 2.97 -6.69 -20.14
CA THR A 281 1.60 -7.19 -20.37
C THR A 281 1.55 -8.70 -20.48
N GLN A 282 1.10 -9.33 -19.39
CA GLN A 282 0.90 -10.78 -19.29
C GLN A 282 -0.57 -11.16 -19.56
N PRO A 283 -0.88 -12.37 -20.04
CA PRO A 283 -2.27 -12.85 -20.08
C PRO A 283 -2.88 -12.93 -18.67
N ALA A 284 -4.16 -12.63 -18.50
CA ALA A 284 -4.87 -12.90 -17.25
C ALA A 284 -4.82 -14.40 -16.91
N VAL A 285 -4.65 -14.71 -15.61
CA VAL A 285 -4.64 -16.10 -15.11
C VAL A 285 -6.03 -16.43 -14.62
N GLU A 286 -6.61 -17.51 -15.15
CA GLU A 286 -7.86 -18.07 -14.65
C GLU A 286 -7.54 -19.16 -13.62
N PRO A 287 -8.13 -19.10 -12.41
CA PRO A 287 -8.03 -20.19 -11.44
C PRO A 287 -8.57 -21.51 -12.01
N PHE A 288 -7.96 -22.62 -11.62
CA PHE A 288 -8.44 -23.98 -11.93
C PHE A 288 -9.75 -24.27 -11.19
N GLU A 289 -10.48 -25.32 -11.61
CA GLU A 289 -11.77 -25.71 -10.99
C GLU A 289 -11.66 -26.05 -9.49
N ASN A 290 -10.47 -26.49 -9.05
CA ASN A 290 -10.16 -26.78 -7.65
C ASN A 290 -9.74 -25.54 -6.84
N GLY A 291 -9.70 -24.35 -7.46
CA GLY A 291 -9.28 -23.10 -6.84
C GLY A 291 -7.77 -22.84 -6.86
N GLU A 292 -6.96 -23.75 -7.42
CA GLU A 292 -5.52 -23.52 -7.57
C GLU A 292 -5.25 -22.44 -8.64
N ILE A 293 -4.18 -21.67 -8.45
CA ILE A 293 -3.79 -20.59 -9.37
C ILE A 293 -2.35 -20.85 -9.81
N GLN A 294 -2.08 -20.75 -11.12
CA GLN A 294 -0.70 -20.75 -11.60
C GLN A 294 -0.02 -19.43 -11.23
N ASP A 295 0.97 -19.50 -10.34
CA ASP A 295 1.53 -18.34 -9.66
C ASP A 295 2.85 -17.81 -10.25
N ASP A 296 3.51 -18.55 -11.16
CA ASP A 296 4.82 -18.17 -11.75
C ASP A 296 4.85 -16.72 -12.25
N SER A 297 3.75 -16.25 -12.86
CA SER A 297 3.62 -14.92 -13.45
C SER A 297 3.44 -13.78 -12.44
N TYR A 298 3.24 -14.12 -11.17
CA TYR A 298 3.10 -13.19 -10.04
C TYR A 298 4.36 -13.11 -9.18
N HIS A 299 5.48 -13.67 -9.66
CA HIS A 299 6.79 -13.60 -9.02
C HIS A 299 7.82 -13.11 -10.03
N CYS A 300 8.51 -12.01 -9.70
CA CYS A 300 9.51 -11.41 -10.57
C CYS A 300 10.77 -12.30 -10.62
N GLN A 301 11.02 -12.92 -11.77
CA GLN A 301 12.14 -13.86 -11.98
C GLN A 301 13.32 -13.25 -12.75
N HIS A 302 13.22 -12.00 -13.22
CA HIS A 302 14.34 -11.28 -13.81
C HIS A 302 15.16 -10.58 -12.71
N PRO A 303 16.40 -10.13 -13.01
CA PRO A 303 17.18 -9.32 -12.07
C PRO A 303 16.38 -8.10 -11.55
N PRO A 304 16.50 -7.75 -10.26
CA PRO A 304 15.77 -6.61 -9.69
C PRO A 304 16.09 -5.31 -10.42
N CYS A 305 15.06 -4.53 -10.76
CA CYS A 305 15.24 -3.23 -11.37
C CYS A 305 15.83 -2.24 -10.37
N ARG A 306 16.73 -1.37 -10.86
CA ARG A 306 17.40 -0.33 -10.08
C ARG A 306 17.32 1.00 -10.81
N MET A 307 17.23 2.09 -10.06
CA MET A 307 17.33 3.45 -10.59
C MET A 307 17.94 4.39 -9.55
N HIS A 308 18.63 5.45 -10.00
CA HIS A 308 19.21 6.42 -9.08
C HIS A 308 18.12 7.16 -8.29
N ILE A 309 18.32 7.39 -7.00
CA ILE A 309 17.30 8.00 -6.13
C ILE A 309 16.85 9.39 -6.65
N CYS A 310 17.77 10.18 -7.21
CA CYS A 310 17.44 11.49 -7.78
C CYS A 310 16.51 11.44 -9.01
N GLU A 311 16.31 10.27 -9.63
CA GLU A 311 15.36 10.11 -10.75
C GLU A 311 13.93 9.81 -10.27
N LEU A 312 13.74 9.59 -8.97
CA LEU A 312 12.43 9.36 -8.36
C LEU A 312 11.52 10.59 -8.55
N ASP A 313 10.30 10.36 -9.05
CA ASP A 313 9.28 11.43 -9.07
C ASP A 313 8.92 11.85 -7.63
N PRO A 314 8.80 13.16 -7.34
CA PRO A 314 8.54 13.60 -5.99
C PRO A 314 7.13 13.23 -5.46
N SER A 315 6.18 12.79 -6.30
CA SER A 315 4.89 12.25 -5.85
C SER A 315 5.00 10.78 -5.49
N ILE A 316 4.88 10.48 -4.19
CA ILE A 316 5.00 9.12 -3.66
C ILE A 316 3.92 8.84 -2.60
N ALA A 317 3.77 7.58 -2.21
CA ALA A 317 3.19 7.19 -0.93
C ALA A 317 4.08 6.15 -0.25
N VAL A 318 4.51 6.44 0.97
CA VAL A 318 5.30 5.53 1.81
C VAL A 318 4.34 4.66 2.62
N GLY A 319 4.62 3.36 2.72
CA GLY A 319 3.78 2.42 3.47
C GLY A 319 4.48 1.79 4.66
N PHE A 320 3.71 1.55 5.73
CA PHE A 320 4.13 0.80 6.91
C PHE A 320 3.05 -0.18 7.36
N PHE A 321 3.47 -1.32 7.89
CA PHE A 321 2.61 -2.35 8.44
C PHE A 321 2.92 -2.62 9.91
N CYS A 322 1.91 -2.46 10.76
CA CYS A 322 2.00 -2.74 12.20
C CYS A 322 0.98 -3.80 12.57
N GLN A 323 1.45 -5.03 12.80
CA GLN A 323 0.59 -6.17 13.12
C GLN A 323 -0.07 -6.03 14.49
N THR A 324 0.61 -5.37 15.42
CA THR A 324 0.22 -5.17 16.81
C THR A 324 0.36 -3.69 17.21
N GLU A 325 -0.20 -3.33 18.37
CA GLU A 325 0.01 -1.99 18.96
C GLU A 325 1.50 -1.76 19.29
N ASP A 326 2.21 -2.78 19.77
CA ASP A 326 3.65 -2.70 20.06
C ASP A 326 4.46 -2.39 18.80
N ASP A 327 4.10 -2.97 17.64
CA ASP A 327 4.76 -2.66 16.37
C ASP A 327 4.57 -1.19 15.97
N PHE A 328 3.39 -0.62 16.28
CA PHE A 328 3.07 0.78 16.00
C PHE A 328 3.76 1.74 16.97
N ASP A 329 3.83 1.39 18.26
CA ASP A 329 4.56 2.16 19.26
C ASP A 329 6.08 2.14 18.98
N ASP A 330 6.63 1.01 18.52
CA ASP A 330 8.02 0.90 18.03
C ASP A 330 8.25 1.78 16.78
N TRP A 331 7.32 1.74 15.81
CA TRP A 331 7.38 2.64 14.65
C TRP A 331 7.37 4.11 15.08
N CYS A 332 6.49 4.50 16.00
CA CYS A 332 6.45 5.86 16.54
C CYS A 332 7.77 6.27 17.20
N ALA A 333 8.40 5.37 17.96
CA ALA A 333 9.70 5.62 18.58
C ALA A 333 10.80 5.82 17.53
N HIS A 334 10.80 5.03 16.45
CA HIS A 334 11.73 5.21 15.32
C HIS A 334 11.53 6.56 14.62
N ILE A 335 10.29 6.96 14.32
CA ILE A 335 10.02 8.26 13.70
C ILE A 335 10.47 9.42 14.58
N ARG A 336 10.13 9.42 15.87
CA ARG A 336 10.56 10.49 16.81
C ARG A 336 12.09 10.59 16.86
N LYS A 337 12.80 9.46 16.81
CA LYS A 337 14.27 9.43 16.76
C LYS A 337 14.80 10.06 15.46
N LEU A 338 14.20 9.75 14.31
CA LEU A 338 14.59 10.34 13.02
C LEU A 338 14.41 11.85 13.00
N SER A 339 13.31 12.38 13.54
CA SER A 339 13.07 13.83 13.65
C SER A 339 14.12 14.56 14.50
N CYS A 340 14.87 13.84 15.35
CA CYS A 340 15.93 14.40 16.20
C CYS A 340 17.34 14.27 15.59
N CYS A 341 17.51 13.50 14.51
CA CYS A 341 18.81 13.27 13.87
C CYS A 341 19.22 14.47 13.00
N ARG A 342 20.47 14.93 13.12
CA ARG A 342 21.00 16.13 12.42
C ARG A 342 21.32 15.92 10.92
N GLY A 343 20.84 14.84 10.29
CA GLY A 343 21.29 14.38 8.97
C GLY A 343 20.32 14.56 7.80
N GLY A 344 19.03 14.86 8.06
CA GLY A 344 18.01 15.00 7.01
C GLY A 344 16.79 15.77 7.52
N LEU A 345 15.96 16.24 6.59
CA LEU A 345 14.68 16.88 6.92
C LEU A 345 13.59 15.81 7.10
N PRO A 346 12.70 15.93 8.10
CA PRO A 346 11.56 15.03 8.22
C PRO A 346 10.64 15.19 7.00
N MET A 347 10.14 14.07 6.47
CA MET A 347 9.17 14.09 5.37
C MET A 347 7.73 14.29 5.85
N PHE A 348 7.46 13.97 7.11
CA PHE A 348 6.16 14.11 7.77
C PHE A 348 6.36 14.30 9.28
N GLU A 349 5.36 14.86 9.94
CA GLU A 349 5.31 15.06 11.39
C GLU A 349 4.52 13.94 12.08
N LEU A 350 4.91 13.62 13.31
CA LEU A 350 4.20 12.67 14.17
C LEU A 350 3.70 13.41 15.41
N VAL A 351 2.38 13.46 15.59
CA VAL A 351 1.74 14.19 16.69
C VAL A 351 0.87 13.24 17.52
N ASP A 352 0.81 13.47 18.83
CA ASP A 352 0.06 12.60 19.74
C ASP A 352 -1.46 12.75 19.53
N SER A 353 -1.93 13.98 19.32
CA SER A 353 -3.34 14.34 19.14
C SER A 353 -3.49 15.48 18.13
N GLN A 354 -4.64 15.58 17.47
CA GLN A 354 -4.92 16.64 16.51
C GLN A 354 -4.75 18.04 17.15
N PRO A 355 -3.94 18.93 16.56
CA PRO A 355 -3.82 20.30 17.05
C PRO A 355 -5.17 21.03 16.99
N SER A 356 -5.55 21.71 18.08
CA SER A 356 -6.85 22.41 18.19
C SER A 356 -7.10 23.49 17.14
N HIS A 357 -6.09 23.90 16.39
CA HIS A 357 -6.17 24.88 15.30
C HIS A 357 -6.37 24.25 13.92
N LEU A 358 -6.12 22.95 13.78
CA LEU A 358 -6.26 22.18 12.53
C LEU A 358 -7.58 21.40 12.51
N ILE A 359 -8.67 21.99 13.02
CA ILE A 359 -10.01 21.44 12.81
C ILE A 359 -10.31 21.58 11.32
N SER A 360 -9.86 20.61 10.53
CA SER A 360 -10.24 20.49 9.13
C SER A 360 -11.72 20.13 9.07
N THR A 361 -12.43 20.73 8.12
CA THR A 361 -13.89 20.77 7.98
C THR A 361 -14.53 19.40 7.67
N GLU A 362 -13.79 18.30 7.79
CA GLU A 362 -14.25 16.94 7.52
C GLU A 362 -14.92 16.28 8.74
N ALA A 363 -14.83 16.87 9.93
CA ALA A 363 -15.48 16.35 11.14
C ALA A 363 -16.98 16.72 11.25
N ILE A 364 -17.71 16.78 10.14
CA ILE A 364 -19.17 16.74 10.17
C ILE A 364 -19.58 15.31 9.80
N ASN A 365 -19.96 14.55 10.82
CA ASN A 365 -20.69 13.29 10.67
C ASN A 365 -21.90 13.49 9.73
N LEU A 366 -21.73 13.17 8.45
CA LEU A 366 -22.82 13.13 7.49
C LEU A 366 -23.23 11.67 7.31
N THR A 367 -24.33 11.32 7.96
CA THR A 367 -25.16 10.19 7.54
C THR A 367 -25.51 10.35 6.06
N PRO A 368 -25.39 9.31 5.23
CA PRO A 368 -25.53 9.44 3.79
C PRO A 368 -27.01 9.60 3.43
N ASP A 369 -27.40 10.80 3.03
CA ASP A 369 -28.62 11.03 2.25
C ASP A 369 -28.23 11.42 0.82
N PHE A 370 -28.78 10.68 -0.14
CA PHE A 370 -28.51 10.78 -1.57
C PHE A 370 -29.10 12.07 -2.18
N SER A 371 -28.45 13.23 -2.01
CA SER A 371 -28.80 14.39 -2.86
C SER A 371 -27.74 15.49 -3.07
N ASP A 372 -26.52 15.40 -2.52
CA ASP A 372 -25.57 16.53 -2.57
C ASP A 372 -24.44 16.38 -3.61
N SER A 373 -24.74 15.92 -4.83
CA SER A 373 -23.75 15.84 -5.92
C SER A 373 -23.29 17.20 -6.44
N ASP A 374 -24.13 18.24 -6.33
CA ASP A 374 -23.93 19.48 -7.09
C ASP A 374 -23.08 20.54 -6.37
N ARG A 375 -22.62 20.28 -5.12
CA ARG A 375 -21.74 21.19 -4.38
C ARG A 375 -20.28 20.75 -4.31
N LEU A 376 -19.97 19.50 -4.70
CA LEU A 376 -18.61 18.95 -4.71
C LEU A 376 -17.83 19.28 -6.01
N GLU A 377 -18.50 19.64 -7.09
CA GLU A 377 -17.88 19.87 -8.42
C GLU A 377 -16.95 21.09 -8.52
N ARG A 378 -16.83 21.94 -7.48
CA ARG A 378 -16.03 23.18 -7.55
C ARG A 378 -14.67 23.13 -6.84
N PHE A 379 -14.26 22.00 -6.28
CA PHE A 379 -13.04 21.93 -5.46
C PHE A 379 -11.91 21.02 -5.99
N PHE A 380 -12.14 20.20 -7.04
CA PHE A 380 -11.21 19.12 -7.40
C PHE A 380 -10.64 19.18 -8.82
N ASP A 381 -10.52 20.37 -9.41
CA ASP A 381 -10.07 20.51 -10.81
C ASP A 381 -8.57 20.89 -10.98
N SER A 382 -7.75 20.69 -9.94
CA SER A 382 -6.29 20.81 -10.06
C SER A 382 -5.55 19.92 -9.07
N GLU A 383 -5.07 18.78 -9.55
CA GLU A 383 -4.21 17.82 -8.83
C GLU A 383 -2.82 18.40 -8.45
N ASP A 384 -2.57 19.67 -8.79
CA ASP A 384 -1.35 20.42 -8.47
C ASP A 384 -1.52 21.41 -7.29
N GLU A 385 -2.74 21.66 -6.79
CA GLU A 385 -2.99 22.72 -5.77
C GLU A 385 -3.28 22.20 -4.34
N GLU A 386 -3.35 20.89 -4.11
CA GLU A 386 -3.74 20.33 -2.79
C GLU A 386 -2.56 19.81 -1.94
N PHE A 387 -1.32 20.05 -2.35
CA PHE A 387 -0.15 19.74 -1.52
C PHE A 387 0.35 21.01 -0.82
N GLU A 388 0.35 21.02 0.52
CA GLU A 388 1.18 21.96 1.25
C GLU A 388 2.65 21.67 0.91
N ILE A 389 3.24 22.54 0.09
CA ILE A 389 4.68 22.56 -0.14
C ILE A 389 5.32 22.94 1.20
N LEU A 390 6.04 22.00 1.81
CA LEU A 390 6.91 22.28 2.96
C LEU A 390 7.89 23.38 2.53
N SER A 391 7.58 24.61 2.94
CA SER A 391 8.42 25.78 2.67
C SER A 391 9.52 25.81 3.74
N LEU A 392 10.75 25.94 3.26
CA LEU A 392 12.00 26.00 4.04
C LEU A 392 11.96 26.95 5.24
#